data_AF-A0A392TNS7-F1
#
_entry.id   AF-A0A392TNS7-F1
#
_cell.length_a   1.000
_cell.length_b   1.000
_cell.length_c   1.000
_cell.angle_alpha   90.00
_cell.angle_beta   90.00
_cell.angle_gamma   90.00
#
_symmetry.space_group_name_H-M   'P 1'
#
loop_
_entity.id
_entity.type
_entity.pdbx_description
1 polymer ?
#
loop_
_entity_poly.entity_id
_entity_poly.type
_entity_poly.pdbx_seq_one_letter_code
_entity_poly.pdbx_strand_id
1 'polypeptide(L)' 'GIGNGIPLGAVVTTPEIAKVLTRRSYFNTFGGNPVCTAAGLAVLKVIEKEKLQENAFVVG' A
#
# COMPACT_ATOMS: atom_id res chain seq x y z
N GLY A 1 5.29 3.10 -7.15
CA GLY A 1 5.12 2.72 -5.72
C GLY A 1 3.69 2.98 -5.29
N ILE A 2 3.23 2.36 -4.19
CA ILE A 2 1.80 2.35 -3.81
C ILE A 2 1.20 3.74 -3.53
N GLY A 3 2.01 4.74 -3.18
CA GLY A 3 1.56 6.12 -2.96
C GLY A 3 1.65 7.05 -4.17
N ASN A 4 2.16 6.58 -5.32
CA ASN A 4 2.37 7.38 -6.54
C ASN A 4 2.92 8.81 -6.29
N GLY A 5 4.00 8.93 -5.50
CA GLY A 5 4.63 10.20 -5.14
C GLY A 5 4.23 10.74 -3.76
N ILE A 6 3.13 10.26 -3.18
CA ILE A 6 2.72 10.56 -1.79
C ILE A 6 3.44 9.60 -0.82
N PRO A 7 3.90 10.05 0.36
CA PRO A 7 4.60 9.21 1.33
C PRO A 7 3.68 8.13 1.90
N LEU A 8 3.71 6.94 1.30
CA LEU A 8 2.95 5.77 1.72
C LEU A 8 3.79 4.50 1.58
N GLY A 9 3.85 3.74 2.67
CA GLY A 9 4.46 2.41 2.73
C GLY A 9 3.53 1.43 3.44
N ALA A 10 3.67 0.15 3.12
CA ALA A 10 2.90 -0.93 3.73
C ALA A 10 3.79 -2.16 3.95
N VAL A 11 3.54 -2.87 5.04
CA VAL A 11 4.09 -4.21 5.30
C VAL A 11 2.90 -5.16 5.36
N VAL A 12 2.93 -6.21 4.55
CA VAL A 12 1.89 -7.24 4.50
C VAL A 12 2.54 -8.57 4.87
N THR A 13 2.00 -9.24 5.88
CA THR A 13 2.53 -10.50 6.40
C THR A 13 1.40 -11.33 7.01
N THR A 14 1.68 -12.57 7.41
CA THR A 14 0.68 -13.45 8.01
C THR A 14 0.23 -12.92 9.38
N PRO A 15 -0.98 -13.26 9.85
CA PRO A 15 -1.44 -12.84 11.18
C PRO A 15 -0.52 -13.31 12.32
N GLU A 16 0.11 -14.47 12.17
CA GLU A 16 1.08 -15.01 13.13
C GLU A 16 2.30 -14.09 13.27
N ILE A 17 2.86 -13.63 12.15
CA ILE A 17 4.01 -12.72 12.15
C ILE A 17 3.57 -11.34 12.64
N ALA A 18 2.42 -10.83 12.19
CA ALA A 18 1.92 -9.50 12.56
C ALA A 18 1.67 -9.34 14.07
N LYS A 19 1.37 -10.42 14.79
CA LYS A 19 1.19 -10.41 16.27
C LYS A 19 2.40 -9.86 17.02
N VAL A 20 3.61 -9.89 16.47
CA VAL A 20 4.78 -9.29 17.15
C VAL A 20 4.65 -7.77 17.27
N LEU A 21 3.96 -7.13 16.33
CA LEU A 21 3.73 -5.67 16.29
C LEU A 21 2.64 -5.22 17.27
N THR A 22 1.87 -6.14 17.87
CA THR A 22 0.90 -5.81 18.92
C THR A 22 1.52 -5.90 20.31
N ARG A 23 2.66 -6.60 20.46
CA ARG A 23 3.37 -6.75 21.75
C ARG A 23 4.18 -5.52 22.14
N ARG A 24 4.64 -4.76 21.16
CA ARG A 24 5.18 -3.40 21.32
C ARG A 24 4.24 -2.50 20.55
N SER A 25 3.72 -1.43 21.15
CA SER A 25 2.82 -0.50 20.45
C SER A 25 3.49 0.09 19.21
N TYR A 26 3.36 -0.59 18.08
CA TYR A 26 3.89 -0.14 16.81
C TYR A 26 3.02 1.02 16.34
N PHE A 27 3.61 2.22 16.36
CA PHE A 27 2.90 3.46 16.14
C PHE A 27 3.76 4.43 15.33
N ASN A 28 3.10 5.19 14.46
CA ASN A 28 3.73 6.21 13.62
C ASN A 28 2.82 7.45 13.60
N THR A 29 3.37 8.65 13.83
CA THR A 29 2.59 9.90 13.90
C THR A 29 1.79 10.20 12.63
N PHE A 30 2.36 9.90 11.46
CA PHE A 30 1.72 10.18 10.15
C PHE A 30 1.44 8.90 9.34
N GLY A 31 1.78 7.72 9.88
CA GLY A 31 1.62 6.46 9.17
C GLY A 31 0.15 6.15 8.94
N GLY A 32 -0.21 5.79 7.70
CA GLY A 32 -1.58 5.43 7.35
C GLY A 32 -2.60 6.57 7.45
N ASN A 33 -2.15 7.84 7.40
CA ASN A 33 -3.08 8.96 7.43
C ASN A 33 -4.13 8.90 6.28
N PRO A 34 -5.32 9.50 6.45
CA PRO A 34 -6.41 9.35 5.49
C PRO A 34 -6.08 9.83 4.08
N VAL A 35 -5.31 10.92 3.93
CA VAL A 35 -4.95 11.48 2.62
C VAL A 35 -4.03 10.52 1.86
N CYS A 36 -2.99 10.02 2.52
CA CYS A 36 -2.05 9.08 1.91
C CYS A 36 -2.74 7.75 1.58
N THR A 37 -3.62 7.26 2.46
CA THR A 37 -4.38 6.03 2.23
C THR A 37 -5.37 6.16 1.07
N ALA A 38 -6.06 7.30 0.96
CA ALA A 38 -6.96 7.58 -0.17
C ALA A 38 -6.21 7.65 -1.51
N ALA A 39 -5.04 8.29 -1.52
CA ALA A 39 -4.17 8.31 -2.70
C ALA A 39 -3.73 6.90 -3.09
N GLY A 40 -3.28 6.09 -2.14
CA GLY A 40 -2.88 4.70 -2.41
C GLY A 40 -4.01 3.83 -2.93
N LEU A 41 -5.23 3.98 -2.38
CA LEU A 41 -6.41 3.29 -2.89
C LEU A 41 -6.75 3.71 -4.33
N ALA A 42 -6.65 5.00 -4.65
CA ALA A 42 -6.88 5.49 -6.01
C ALA A 42 -5.87 4.90 -7.00
N VAL A 43 -4.60 4.80 -6.61
CA VAL A 43 -3.54 4.16 -7.42
C VAL A 43 -3.88 2.71 -7.72
N LEU A 44 -4.25 1.92 -6.70
CA LEU A 44 -4.64 0.52 -6.90
C LEU A 44 -5.86 0.37 -7.82
N LYS A 45 -6.86 1.24 -7.68
CA LYS A 45 -8.04 1.24 -8.57
C LYS A 45 -7.68 1.54 -10.02
N VAL A 46 -6.75 2.46 -10.28
CA VAL A 46 -6.28 2.76 -11.64
C VAL A 46 -5.53 1.57 -12.22
N ILE A 47 -4.63 0.95 -11.45
CA ILE A 47 -3.90 -0.25 -11.87
C ILE A 47 -4.86 -1.36 -12.32
N GLU A 48 -5.90 -1.62 -11.53
CA GLU A 48 -6.94 -2.61 -11.84
C GLU A 48 -7.80 -2.21 -13.04
N LYS A 49 -8.36 -0.99 -13.04
CA LYS A 49 -9.28 -0.51 -14.08
C LYS A 49 -8.63 -0.43 -15.45
N GLU A 50 -7.39 0.02 -15.52
CA GLU A 50 -6.65 0.21 -16.78
C GLU A 50 -5.84 -1.02 -17.19
N LYS A 51 -5.91 -2.12 -16.42
CA LYS A 51 -5.19 -3.37 -16.72
C LYS A 51 -3.70 -3.14 -16.91
N LEU A 52 -3.12 -2.34 -16.01
CA LEU A 52 -1.73 -1.91 -16.15
C LEU A 52 -0.74 -3.07 -15.97
N GLN A 53 -1.14 -4.12 -15.24
CA GLN A 53 -0.33 -5.33 -15.10
C GLN A 53 -0.26 -6.10 -16.42
N GLU A 54 -1.38 -6.25 -17.12
CA GLU A 54 -1.46 -6.90 -18.42
C GLU A 54 -0.74 -6.07 -19.49
N ASN A 55 -0.92 -4.75 -19.48
CA ASN A 55 -0.15 -3.87 -20.36
C ASN A 55 1.35 -4.05 -20.14
N ALA A 56 1.81 -4.05 -18.88
CA ALA A 56 3.22 -4.27 -18.55
C ALA A 56 3.72 -5.67 -18.98
N PHE A 57 2.87 -6.69 -18.97
CA PHE A 57 3.21 -8.01 -19.50
C PHE A 57 3.37 -8.03 -21.03
N VAL A 58 2.59 -7.23 -21.76
CA VAL A 58 2.62 -7.16 -23.22
C VAL A 58 3.78 -6.29 -23.74
N VAL A 59 4.02 -5.14 -23.11
CA VAL A 59 4.98 -4.12 -23.61
C VAL A 59 6.31 -4.12 -22.87
N GLY A 60 6.38 -4.78 -21.72
CA GLY A 60 7.56 -4.85 -20.86
C GLY A 60 8.61 -5.83 -21.33
#